data_AF-A0A2K3E3A0-F1
#
_entry.id   AF-A0A2K3E3A0-F1
#
_cell.length_a   1.000
_cell.length_b   1.000
_cell.length_c   1.000
_cell.angle_alpha   90.00
_cell.angle_beta   90.00
_cell.angle_gamma   90.00
#
_symmetry.space_group_name_H-M   'P 1'
#
loop_
_entity.id
_entity.type
_entity.pdbx_description
1 polymer ?
#
loop_
_entity_poly.entity_id
_entity_poly.type
_entity_poly.pdbx_seq_one_letter_code
_entity_poly.pdbx_strand_id
1 'polypeptide(L)'
;MSRDGSDAAGAAGPSRATVNKRGGKSDAAPREASRTPAAIFVAVLIGAAAIFAAYMIQNMEDTGNVRGPGKYAAAIPALRAVAAQLLHPEKGILAADESPTTFGARLAGHPNKPTLRQTWRRILLTTPGLATHISGVILHEETFAQTADLQAARAAGVLLGIKLDNGTAPMGPKQAGELHTRGLGGLAGRCTTFHTKHGASFAKWRAVFRAGAHTPSKAAIRRNSKDLASYAAAAQKCGLVPIIEPEVLADGDHDLSRAANASARVLRGVFRALKKRGDVDVGAVLLKVAMVTPGSSSVMAATPEQVG
;
A
#
# COMPACT_ATOMS: atom_id res chain seq x y z
N MET A 1 -40.60 -58.31 -4.56
CA MET A 1 -41.43 -57.93 -5.73
C MET A 1 -40.59 -56.92 -6.51
N SER A 2 -39.62 -57.32 -7.34
CA SER A 2 -39.75 -58.02 -8.65
C SER A 2 -40.51 -57.10 -9.62
N ARG A 3 -40.01 -56.66 -10.79
CA ARG A 3 -39.23 -57.27 -11.89
C ARG A 3 -38.63 -56.15 -12.77
N ASP A 4 -37.44 -56.34 -13.35
CA ASP A 4 -37.10 -56.66 -14.77
C ASP A 4 -37.49 -55.54 -15.78
N GLY A 5 -36.72 -55.17 -16.81
CA GLY A 5 -35.52 -55.73 -17.44
C GLY A 5 -35.57 -55.47 -18.97
N SER A 6 -34.38 -55.21 -19.55
CA SER A 6 -33.91 -55.38 -20.97
C SER A 6 -34.66 -54.65 -22.12
N ASP A 7 -34.08 -54.25 -23.27
CA ASP A 7 -33.05 -54.82 -24.19
C ASP A 7 -32.13 -53.70 -24.78
N ALA A 8 -30.81 -53.83 -25.00
CA ALA A 8 -30.02 -54.63 -25.99
C ALA A 8 -30.33 -54.29 -27.47
N ALA A 9 -29.44 -54.28 -28.48
CA ALA A 9 -27.99 -54.37 -28.69
C ALA A 9 -27.72 -54.24 -30.22
N GLY A 10 -26.45 -54.12 -30.64
CA GLY A 10 -25.94 -54.50 -31.99
C GLY A 10 -25.43 -53.32 -32.84
N ALA A 11 -24.13 -53.04 -33.04
CA ALA A 11 -22.92 -53.81 -33.40
C ALA A 11 -22.80 -54.19 -34.89
N ALA A 12 -21.73 -53.70 -35.55
CA ALA A 12 -20.77 -54.44 -36.39
C ALA A 12 -20.20 -53.60 -37.57
N GLY A 13 -18.86 -53.52 -37.69
CA GLY A 13 -18.12 -53.20 -38.94
C GLY A 13 -18.02 -54.45 -39.83
N PRO A 14 -16.95 -54.69 -40.63
CA PRO A 14 -15.80 -53.86 -41.06
C PRO A 14 -15.51 -53.96 -42.60
N SER A 15 -14.49 -53.27 -43.16
CA SER A 15 -13.63 -53.85 -44.23
C SER A 15 -12.41 -52.98 -44.66
N ARG A 16 -11.24 -53.63 -44.56
CA ARG A 16 -9.90 -53.55 -45.20
C ARG A 16 -9.50 -52.48 -46.25
N ALA A 17 -8.39 -51.81 -45.90
CA ALA A 17 -7.08 -51.64 -46.56
C ALA A 17 -6.84 -51.94 -48.05
N THR A 18 -6.12 -51.00 -48.72
CA THR A 18 -4.98 -51.29 -49.62
C THR A 18 -3.95 -50.14 -49.63
N VAL A 19 -2.67 -50.53 -49.66
CA VAL A 19 -1.45 -49.71 -49.73
C VAL A 19 -1.00 -49.56 -51.20
N ASN A 20 -0.49 -48.39 -51.63
CA ASN A 20 0.76 -48.36 -52.41
C ASN A 20 1.49 -47.00 -52.46
N LYS A 21 2.83 -47.08 -52.50
CA LYS A 21 3.85 -46.02 -52.47
C LYS A 21 4.15 -45.44 -53.87
N ARG A 22 4.63 -44.18 -53.89
CA ARG A 22 5.73 -43.55 -54.69
C ARG A 22 5.58 -42.03 -54.47
N GLY A 23 6.54 -41.24 -53.98
CA GLY A 23 7.93 -41.11 -54.40
C GLY A 23 8.07 -39.77 -55.14
N GLY A 24 8.52 -38.70 -54.46
CA GLY A 24 8.77 -37.40 -55.07
C GLY A 24 9.22 -36.34 -54.06
N LYS A 25 10.54 -36.17 -53.92
CA LYS A 25 11.16 -35.01 -53.27
C LYS A 25 11.03 -33.80 -54.20
N SER A 26 10.60 -32.66 -53.68
CA SER A 26 11.00 -31.35 -54.22
C SER A 26 11.19 -30.39 -53.05
N ASP A 27 12.44 -29.98 -52.87
CA ASP A 27 12.87 -28.94 -51.95
C ASP A 27 12.14 -27.63 -52.25
N ALA A 28 11.48 -27.07 -51.23
CA ALA A 28 11.03 -25.69 -51.24
C ALA A 28 11.47 -25.05 -49.91
N ALA A 29 12.42 -24.14 -50.02
CA ALA A 29 13.00 -23.35 -48.95
C ALA A 29 11.92 -22.66 -48.08
N PRO A 30 12.18 -22.44 -46.77
CA PRO A 30 11.25 -21.71 -45.94
C PRO A 30 11.12 -20.27 -46.46
N ARG A 31 9.88 -19.86 -46.74
CA ARG A 31 9.54 -18.47 -47.07
C ARG A 31 9.95 -17.58 -45.89
N GLU A 32 10.97 -16.77 -46.13
CA GLU A 32 11.38 -15.66 -45.28
C GLU A 32 10.20 -14.69 -45.17
N ALA A 33 9.52 -14.70 -44.03
CA ALA A 33 8.49 -13.73 -43.73
C ALA A 33 9.15 -12.35 -43.64
N SER A 34 8.84 -11.52 -44.64
CA SER A 34 9.25 -10.14 -44.78
C SER A 34 9.10 -9.39 -43.45
N ARG A 35 10.23 -8.97 -42.87
CA ARG A 35 10.27 -8.04 -41.75
C ARG A 35 9.76 -6.68 -42.24
N THR A 36 8.53 -6.34 -41.89
CA THR A 36 7.96 -5.00 -42.07
C THR A 36 8.72 -3.96 -41.23
N PRO A 37 8.87 -2.70 -41.69
CA PRO A 37 9.74 -1.68 -41.06
C PRO A 37 9.34 -1.24 -39.64
N ALA A 38 8.20 -1.67 -39.12
CA ALA A 38 7.68 -1.25 -37.82
C ALA A 38 8.47 -1.79 -36.62
N ALA A 39 9.22 -2.90 -36.77
CA ALA A 39 9.97 -3.52 -35.66
C ALA A 39 11.32 -2.86 -35.37
N ILE A 40 11.87 -2.06 -36.30
CA ILE A 40 13.16 -1.37 -36.12
C ILE A 40 12.97 -0.01 -35.41
N PHE A 41 11.77 0.58 -35.47
CA PHE A 41 11.48 1.86 -34.82
C PHE A 41 11.22 1.77 -33.30
N VAL A 42 10.89 0.58 -32.78
CA VAL A 42 10.67 0.40 -31.32
C VAL A 42 11.99 0.10 -30.58
N ALA A 43 13.01 -0.42 -31.26
CA ALA A 43 14.31 -0.69 -30.64
C ALA A 43 15.20 0.57 -30.48
N VAL A 44 14.97 1.63 -31.26
CA VAL A 44 15.80 2.85 -31.21
C VAL A 44 15.30 3.86 -30.15
N LEU A 45 14.03 3.80 -29.73
CA LEU A 45 13.47 4.70 -28.71
C LEU A 45 13.77 4.27 -27.26
N ILE A 46 14.10 3.00 -27.01
CA ILE A 46 14.48 2.53 -25.67
C ILE A 46 15.97 2.81 -25.39
N GLY A 47 16.82 2.83 -26.42
CA GLY A 47 18.25 3.15 -26.29
C GLY A 47 18.53 4.63 -25.98
N ALA A 48 17.83 5.56 -26.62
CA ALA A 48 18.08 6.99 -26.44
C ALA A 48 17.70 7.52 -25.04
N ALA A 49 16.63 6.98 -24.44
CA ALA A 49 16.23 7.36 -23.08
C ALA A 49 17.20 6.83 -22.00
N ALA A 50 17.73 5.62 -22.18
CA ALA A 50 18.73 5.05 -21.27
C ALA A 50 20.08 5.76 -21.39
N ILE A 51 20.49 6.15 -22.60
CA ILE A 51 21.71 6.91 -22.86
C ILE A 51 21.58 8.35 -22.35
N PHE A 52 20.43 9.01 -22.50
CA PHE A 52 20.19 10.34 -21.94
C PHE A 52 20.17 10.32 -20.40
N ALA A 53 19.56 9.30 -19.78
CA ALA A 53 19.58 9.13 -18.34
C ALA A 53 21.01 8.88 -17.80
N ALA A 54 21.80 8.03 -18.48
CA ALA A 54 23.20 7.80 -18.11
C ALA A 54 24.09 9.05 -18.32
N TYR A 55 23.86 9.81 -19.39
CA TYR A 55 24.54 11.06 -19.69
C TYR A 55 24.22 12.18 -18.68
N MET A 56 22.96 12.27 -18.22
CA MET A 56 22.58 13.23 -17.17
C MET A 56 23.15 12.84 -15.79
N ILE A 57 23.31 11.54 -15.51
CA ILE A 57 23.94 11.05 -14.26
C ILE A 57 25.45 11.31 -14.26
N GLN A 58 26.11 11.22 -15.42
CA GLN A 58 27.56 11.43 -15.54
C GLN A 58 27.99 12.91 -15.62
N ASN A 59 27.10 13.84 -15.98
CA ASN A 59 27.43 15.25 -16.21
C ASN A 59 26.84 16.25 -15.18
N MET A 60 26.38 15.79 -14.01
CA MET A 60 26.06 16.71 -12.91
C MET A 60 27.36 17.09 -12.17
N GLU A 61 27.97 18.19 -12.58
CA GLU A 61 29.05 18.83 -11.81
C GLU A 61 28.50 19.40 -10.49
N ASP A 62 29.14 19.00 -9.40
CA ASP A 62 28.86 19.40 -8.03
C ASP A 62 29.45 20.80 -7.77
N THR A 63 28.64 21.84 -8.02
CA THR A 63 29.03 23.21 -7.67
C THR A 63 28.87 23.40 -6.17
N GLY A 64 30.01 23.40 -5.48
CA GLY A 64 30.09 23.41 -4.04
C GLY A 64 29.44 24.60 -3.32
N ASN A 65 29.12 24.28 -2.06
CA ASN A 65 28.94 25.15 -0.90
C ASN A 65 27.53 25.70 -0.61
N VAL A 66 27.09 25.35 0.61
CA VAL A 66 25.90 25.81 1.37
C VAL A 66 24.53 25.21 1.00
N ARG A 67 24.05 24.28 1.86
CA ARG A 67 22.62 23.97 2.18
C ARG A 67 21.68 23.73 0.98
N GLY A 68 21.54 22.47 0.50
CA GLY A 68 20.57 22.12 -0.55
C GLY A 68 20.37 20.60 -0.83
N PRO A 69 19.36 20.20 -1.65
CA PRO A 69 18.67 18.91 -1.65
C PRO A 69 19.34 17.80 -2.50
N GLY A 70 20.64 17.55 -2.37
CA GLY A 70 21.37 16.66 -3.30
C GLY A 70 21.01 15.15 -3.24
N LYS A 71 20.97 14.54 -2.06
CA LYS A 71 20.67 13.09 -1.91
C LYS A 71 19.17 12.79 -1.85
N TYR A 72 18.38 13.73 -1.34
CA TYR A 72 16.95 13.56 -1.20
C TYR A 72 16.21 13.67 -2.54
N ALA A 73 16.59 14.65 -3.38
CA ALA A 73 15.98 14.80 -4.69
C ALA A 73 16.23 13.58 -5.60
N ALA A 74 17.41 12.97 -5.52
CA ALA A 74 17.74 11.75 -6.25
C ALA A 74 16.94 10.51 -5.80
N ALA A 75 16.45 10.48 -4.56
CA ALA A 75 15.65 9.38 -4.02
C ALA A 75 14.15 9.47 -4.39
N ILE A 76 13.67 10.63 -4.83
CA ILE A 76 12.25 10.87 -5.16
C ILE A 76 11.71 9.88 -6.22
N PRO A 77 12.40 9.65 -7.37
CA PRO A 77 11.93 8.67 -8.35
C PRO A 77 11.75 7.27 -7.78
N ALA A 78 12.67 6.83 -6.90
CA ALA A 78 12.57 5.53 -6.24
C ALA A 78 11.38 5.45 -5.28
N LEU A 79 11.11 6.52 -4.52
CA LEU A 79 9.94 6.61 -3.65
C LEU A 79 8.63 6.56 -4.45
N ARG A 80 8.56 7.26 -5.59
CA ARG A 80 7.40 7.20 -6.50
C ARG A 80 7.19 5.81 -7.07
N ALA A 81 8.26 5.09 -7.42
CA ALA A 81 8.17 3.70 -7.90
C ALA A 81 7.61 2.76 -6.82
N VAL A 82 8.06 2.89 -5.57
CA VAL A 82 7.49 2.14 -4.44
C VAL A 82 6.01 2.49 -4.22
N ALA A 83 5.65 3.78 -4.29
CA ALA A 83 4.26 4.22 -4.16
C ALA A 83 3.37 3.62 -5.28
N ALA A 84 3.87 3.58 -6.52
CA ALA A 84 3.17 2.96 -7.64
C ALA A 84 2.99 1.44 -7.44
N GLN A 85 4.01 0.74 -6.92
CA GLN A 85 3.92 -0.68 -6.60
C GLN A 85 2.87 -0.95 -5.50
N LEU A 86 2.81 -0.10 -4.47
CA LEU A 86 1.81 -0.20 -3.41
C LEU A 86 0.38 -0.01 -3.94
N LEU A 87 0.20 0.83 -4.97
CA LEU A 87 -1.09 1.16 -5.60
C LEU A 87 -1.41 0.31 -6.84
N HIS A 88 -0.84 -0.89 -6.95
CA HIS A 88 -1.16 -1.80 -8.05
C HIS A 88 -2.69 -2.02 -8.15
N PRO A 89 -3.33 -1.89 -9.33
CA PRO A 89 -4.79 -1.87 -9.46
C PRO A 89 -5.54 -3.07 -8.88
N GLU A 90 -4.91 -4.25 -8.92
CA GLU A 90 -5.52 -5.51 -8.44
C GLU A 90 -5.08 -5.89 -7.02
N LYS A 91 -4.34 -5.02 -6.32
CA LYS A 91 -3.80 -5.31 -5.00
C LYS A 91 -4.17 -4.25 -3.97
N GLY A 92 -4.20 -4.69 -2.71
CA GLY A 92 -4.38 -3.83 -1.54
C GLY A 92 -3.20 -3.86 -0.59
N ILE A 93 -3.36 -3.13 0.52
CA ILE A 93 -2.41 -3.10 1.64
C ILE A 93 -3.07 -3.79 2.84
N LEU A 94 -2.40 -4.79 3.41
CA LEU A 94 -2.84 -5.42 4.65
C LEU A 94 -2.32 -4.60 5.84
N ALA A 95 -3.22 -4.06 6.65
CA ALA A 95 -2.87 -3.40 7.91
C ALA A 95 -2.84 -4.43 9.06
N ALA A 96 -1.64 -4.91 9.41
CA ALA A 96 -1.38 -5.84 10.50
C ALA A 96 -0.54 -5.19 11.62
N ASP A 97 -0.72 -3.88 11.80
CA ASP A 97 0.07 -2.98 12.65
C ASP A 97 -0.57 -2.69 14.03
N GLU A 98 -1.43 -3.59 14.50
CA GLU A 98 -2.02 -3.48 15.82
C GLU A 98 -0.92 -3.54 16.89
N SER A 99 -0.93 -2.57 17.81
CA SER A 99 -0.09 -2.65 18.99
C SER A 99 -0.51 -3.85 19.86
N PRO A 100 0.35 -4.31 20.79
CA PRO A 100 -0.03 -5.34 21.76
C PRO A 100 -1.35 -5.05 22.47
N THR A 101 -1.60 -3.79 22.85
CA THR A 101 -2.86 -3.36 23.48
C THR A 101 -4.05 -3.52 22.53
N THR A 102 -3.95 -3.01 21.29
CA THR A 102 -5.04 -3.10 20.30
C THR A 102 -5.32 -4.55 19.89
N PHE A 103 -4.26 -5.35 19.71
CA PHE A 103 -4.40 -6.77 19.41
C PHE A 103 -5.07 -7.53 20.55
N GLY A 104 -4.69 -7.24 21.80
CA GLY A 104 -5.27 -7.87 22.99
C GLY A 104 -6.78 -7.67 23.09
N ALA A 105 -7.29 -6.49 22.71
CA ALA A 105 -8.73 -6.22 22.68
C ALA A 105 -9.50 -7.12 21.69
N ARG A 106 -8.82 -7.74 20.71
CA ARG A 106 -9.43 -8.64 19.72
C ARG A 106 -9.42 -10.11 20.15
N LEU A 107 -8.69 -10.45 21.22
CA LEU A 107 -8.44 -11.84 21.59
C LEU A 107 -9.61 -12.55 22.28
N ALA A 108 -10.77 -11.90 22.47
CA ALA A 108 -11.99 -12.50 23.00
C ALA A 108 -11.77 -13.43 24.22
N GLY A 109 -10.91 -13.02 25.15
CA GLY A 109 -10.57 -13.79 26.36
C GLY A 109 -9.30 -14.66 26.27
N HIS A 110 -8.67 -14.81 25.11
CA HIS A 110 -7.39 -15.50 24.99
C HIS A 110 -6.22 -14.69 25.59
N PRO A 111 -5.22 -15.35 26.20
CA PRO A 111 -4.06 -14.66 26.75
C PRO A 111 -3.25 -13.90 25.69
N ASN A 112 -3.01 -12.60 25.92
CA ASN A 112 -2.23 -11.74 25.04
C ASN A 112 -0.71 -11.95 25.18
N LYS A 113 -0.23 -13.14 24.81
CA LYS A 113 1.19 -13.52 24.87
C LYS A 113 1.94 -13.06 23.60
N PRO A 114 3.21 -12.62 23.70
CA PRO A 114 4.03 -12.30 22.53
C PRO A 114 4.09 -13.42 21.49
N THR A 115 4.19 -14.68 21.94
CA THR A 115 4.20 -15.86 21.05
C THR A 115 2.91 -15.98 20.25
N LEU A 116 1.74 -15.71 20.85
CA LEU A 116 0.46 -15.71 20.13
C LEU A 116 0.40 -14.59 19.08
N ARG A 117 0.89 -13.39 19.42
CA ARG A 117 0.95 -12.26 18.46
C ARG A 117 1.88 -12.55 17.29
N GLN A 118 2.98 -13.25 17.54
CA GLN A 118 3.92 -13.71 16.53
C GLN A 118 3.26 -14.77 15.63
N THR A 119 2.69 -15.83 16.21
CA THR A 119 1.97 -16.86 15.45
C THR A 119 0.88 -16.27 14.57
N TRP A 120 0.11 -15.30 15.08
CA TRP A 120 -0.90 -14.60 14.29
C TRP A 120 -0.31 -13.88 13.07
N ARG A 121 0.83 -13.18 13.23
CA ARG A 121 1.50 -12.47 12.13
C ARG A 121 2.13 -13.43 11.14
N ARG A 122 2.70 -14.53 11.61
CA ARG A 122 3.17 -15.61 10.76
C ARG A 122 2.04 -16.14 9.88
N ILE A 123 0.88 -16.49 10.44
CA ILE A 123 -0.28 -16.98 9.66
C ILE A 123 -0.61 -16.01 8.51
N LEU A 124 -0.70 -14.72 8.79
CA LEU A 124 -0.99 -13.71 7.77
C LEU A 124 0.13 -13.63 6.71
N LEU A 125 1.39 -13.53 7.13
CA LEU A 125 2.55 -13.32 6.25
C LEU A 125 2.88 -14.54 5.40
N THR A 126 2.59 -15.75 5.88
CA THR A 126 2.87 -17.01 5.19
C THR A 126 1.65 -17.59 4.48
N THR A 127 0.56 -16.83 4.34
CA THR A 127 -0.63 -17.28 3.62
C THR A 127 -0.28 -17.54 2.15
N PRO A 128 -0.52 -18.76 1.61
CA PRO A 128 -0.27 -19.05 0.19
C PRO A 128 -1.04 -18.09 -0.72
N GLY A 129 -0.37 -17.54 -1.73
CA GLY A 129 -0.98 -16.61 -2.68
C GLY A 129 -1.22 -15.19 -2.15
N LEU A 130 -0.73 -14.84 -0.95
CA LEU A 130 -0.87 -13.49 -0.37
C LEU A 130 -0.46 -12.38 -1.37
N ALA A 131 0.70 -12.56 -2.02
CA ALA A 131 1.26 -11.58 -2.94
C ALA A 131 0.45 -11.36 -4.22
N THR A 132 -0.53 -12.23 -4.53
CA THR A 132 -1.45 -12.04 -5.65
C THR A 132 -2.36 -10.83 -5.42
N HIS A 133 -2.77 -10.61 -4.16
CA HIS A 133 -3.75 -9.58 -3.80
C HIS A 133 -3.19 -8.49 -2.89
N ILE A 134 -2.00 -8.68 -2.32
CA ILE A 134 -1.41 -7.74 -1.36
C ILE A 134 -0.07 -7.23 -1.90
N SER A 135 0.02 -5.91 -2.09
CA SER A 135 1.25 -5.22 -2.52
C SER A 135 2.16 -4.90 -1.33
N GLY A 136 1.59 -4.67 -0.15
CA GLY A 136 2.35 -4.41 1.06
C GLY A 136 1.60 -4.70 2.36
N VAL A 137 2.36 -4.89 3.43
CA VAL A 137 1.83 -5.16 4.77
C VAL A 137 2.38 -4.12 5.75
N ILE A 138 1.50 -3.41 6.45
CA ILE A 138 1.88 -2.50 7.54
C ILE A 138 2.00 -3.33 8.83
N LEU A 139 3.11 -3.16 9.55
CA LEU A 139 3.45 -3.95 10.72
C LEU A 139 3.70 -3.06 11.95
N HIS A 140 3.49 -3.66 13.12
CA HIS A 140 3.95 -3.11 14.39
C HIS A 140 5.44 -3.45 14.60
N GLU A 141 6.18 -2.62 15.36
CA GLU A 141 7.61 -2.82 15.57
C GLU A 141 7.97 -4.18 16.18
N GLU A 142 7.11 -4.74 17.05
CA GLU A 142 7.34 -6.08 17.63
C GLU A 142 7.42 -7.19 16.57
N THR A 143 6.76 -7.00 15.42
CA THR A 143 6.73 -7.99 14.34
C THR A 143 8.06 -8.06 13.59
N PHE A 144 8.88 -6.99 13.65
CA PHE A 144 10.18 -6.96 12.99
C PHE A 144 11.23 -7.90 13.59
N ALA A 145 10.92 -8.53 14.73
CA ALA A 145 11.70 -9.64 15.28
C ALA A 145 11.49 -10.99 14.55
N GLN A 146 10.43 -11.13 13.73
CA GLN A 146 10.10 -12.36 12.98
C GLN A 146 10.83 -12.40 11.62
N THR A 147 12.16 -12.42 11.66
CA THR A 147 13.00 -12.17 10.47
C THR A 147 12.74 -13.13 9.31
N ALA A 148 12.57 -14.43 9.57
CA ALA A 148 12.34 -15.44 8.54
C ALA A 148 11.00 -15.24 7.80
N ASP A 149 9.91 -15.01 8.51
CA ASP A 149 8.59 -14.81 7.91
C ASP A 149 8.54 -13.51 7.08
N LEU A 150 9.23 -12.47 7.54
CA LEU A 150 9.36 -11.21 6.80
C LEU A 150 10.22 -11.35 5.54
N GLN A 151 11.29 -12.15 5.60
CA GLN A 151 12.09 -12.46 4.42
C GLN A 151 11.29 -13.25 3.38
N ALA A 152 10.49 -14.23 3.81
CA ALA A 152 9.61 -14.98 2.93
C ALA A 152 8.56 -14.08 2.26
N ALA A 153 7.89 -13.19 3.02
CA ALA A 153 6.94 -12.24 2.45
C ALA A 153 7.59 -11.30 1.43
N ARG A 154 8.78 -10.76 1.72
CA ARG A 154 9.54 -9.94 0.76
C ARG A 154 9.93 -10.72 -0.50
N ALA A 155 10.38 -11.96 -0.35
CA ALA A 155 10.74 -12.82 -1.49
C ALA A 155 9.54 -13.13 -2.38
N ALA A 156 8.34 -13.17 -1.82
CA ALA A 156 7.08 -13.27 -2.56
C ALA A 156 6.64 -11.96 -3.24
N GLY A 157 7.38 -10.86 -3.06
CA GLY A 157 7.09 -9.55 -3.68
C GLY A 157 6.22 -8.62 -2.84
N VAL A 158 6.00 -8.93 -1.55
CA VAL A 158 5.25 -8.07 -0.62
C VAL A 158 6.17 -7.02 0.00
N LEU A 159 5.81 -5.74 -0.15
CA LEU A 159 6.53 -4.64 0.50
C LEU A 159 6.24 -4.61 2.00
N LEU A 160 7.25 -4.31 2.82
CA LEU A 160 7.07 -4.17 4.26
C LEU A 160 6.91 -2.71 4.67
N GLY A 161 5.91 -2.47 5.50
CA GLY A 161 5.59 -1.16 6.07
C GLY A 161 5.71 -1.16 7.59
N ILE A 162 6.10 -0.03 8.17
CA ILE A 162 6.18 0.15 9.63
C ILE A 162 5.21 1.23 10.11
N LYS A 163 4.44 0.94 11.16
CA LYS A 163 3.73 1.98 11.92
C LYS A 163 4.72 2.75 12.80
N LEU A 164 4.82 4.06 12.61
CA LEU A 164 5.78 4.90 13.32
C LEU A 164 5.17 5.84 14.37
N ASP A 165 3.84 6.00 14.40
CA ASP A 165 3.20 6.76 15.47
C ASP A 165 3.23 6.00 16.81
N ASN A 166 3.28 6.77 17.91
CA ASN A 166 3.28 6.26 19.29
C ASN A 166 1.90 6.46 19.95
N GLY A 167 0.84 6.32 19.15
CA GLY A 167 -0.53 6.50 19.57
C GLY A 167 -0.92 7.95 19.90
N THR A 168 -2.14 8.10 20.41
CA THR A 168 -2.79 9.39 20.63
C THR A 168 -2.67 9.88 22.07
N ALA A 169 -2.73 11.20 22.27
CA ALA A 169 -2.87 11.87 23.55
C ALA A 169 -3.93 12.98 23.49
N PRO A 170 -4.57 13.34 24.61
CA PRO A 170 -5.45 14.50 24.68
C PRO A 170 -4.76 15.80 24.22
N MET A 171 -5.50 16.69 23.55
CA MET A 171 -4.99 18.02 23.19
C MET A 171 -4.94 19.01 24.37
N GLY A 172 -5.69 18.73 25.43
CA GLY A 172 -5.77 19.55 26.64
C GLY A 172 -7.20 20.08 26.88
N PRO A 173 -7.42 20.80 28.00
CA PRO A 173 -8.78 21.13 28.48
C PRO A 173 -9.61 21.97 27.50
N LYS A 174 -8.98 22.88 26.74
CA LYS A 174 -9.66 23.75 25.75
C LYS A 174 -10.18 22.99 24.52
N GLN A 175 -9.68 21.79 24.28
CA GLN A 175 -10.07 20.90 23.18
C GLN A 175 -10.47 19.54 23.77
N ALA A 176 -11.32 19.57 24.80
CA ALA A 176 -11.79 18.38 25.48
C ALA A 176 -12.34 17.35 24.48
N GLY A 177 -11.93 16.09 24.62
CA GLY A 177 -12.32 15.00 23.73
C GLY A 177 -11.55 14.90 22.41
N GLU A 178 -10.74 15.90 22.05
CA GLU A 178 -9.88 15.85 20.87
C GLU A 178 -8.47 15.36 21.19
N LEU A 179 -7.86 14.73 20.18
CA LEU A 179 -6.59 14.02 20.33
C LEU A 179 -5.53 14.57 19.38
N HIS A 180 -4.27 14.43 19.76
CA HIS A 180 -3.12 14.58 18.88
C HIS A 180 -2.28 13.30 18.89
N THR A 181 -1.52 13.06 17.83
CA THR A 181 -0.65 11.88 17.73
C THR A 181 0.77 12.18 18.19
N ARG A 182 1.37 11.26 18.94
CA ARG A 182 2.76 11.33 19.41
C ARG A 182 3.72 10.54 18.52
N GLY A 183 5.03 10.78 18.67
CA GLY A 183 6.08 9.96 18.05
C GLY A 183 7.10 10.73 17.20
N LEU A 184 7.03 12.07 17.15
CA LEU A 184 7.93 12.87 16.31
C LEU A 184 9.35 12.95 16.88
N GLY A 185 9.51 12.86 18.21
CA GLY A 185 10.82 12.81 18.86
C GLY A 185 11.57 11.53 18.47
N GLY A 186 12.78 11.68 17.93
CA GLY A 186 13.59 10.54 17.47
C GLY A 186 13.12 9.88 16.17
N LEU A 187 12.09 10.43 15.51
CA LEU A 187 11.47 9.80 14.33
C LEU A 187 12.46 9.52 13.20
N ALA A 188 13.36 10.45 12.89
CA ALA A 188 14.35 10.27 11.82
C ALA A 188 15.25 9.03 12.06
N GLY A 189 15.70 8.83 13.31
CA GLY A 189 16.49 7.66 13.67
C GLY A 189 15.70 6.35 13.53
N ARG A 190 14.42 6.36 13.90
CA ARG A 190 13.52 5.20 13.72
C ARG A 190 13.27 4.92 12.25
N CYS A 191 12.96 5.94 11.44
CA CYS A 191 12.78 5.79 9.99
C CYS A 191 14.02 5.15 9.34
N THR A 192 15.21 5.70 9.60
CA THR A 192 16.47 5.14 9.09
C THR A 192 16.67 3.71 9.56
N THR A 193 16.41 3.41 10.83
CA THR A 193 16.58 2.05 11.38
C THR A 193 15.69 1.04 10.67
N PHE A 194 14.38 1.34 10.52
CA PHE A 194 13.47 0.41 9.85
C PHE A 194 13.74 0.29 8.35
N HIS A 195 14.13 1.38 7.69
CA HIS A 195 14.49 1.32 6.28
C HIS A 195 15.76 0.48 6.05
N THR A 196 16.88 0.85 6.70
CA THR A 196 18.19 0.28 6.36
C THR A 196 18.45 -1.08 7.01
N LYS A 197 18.00 -1.30 8.25
CA LYS A 197 18.25 -2.55 8.97
C LYS A 197 17.15 -3.58 8.77
N HIS A 198 15.92 -3.12 8.59
CA HIS A 198 14.75 -3.99 8.52
C HIS A 198 14.08 -4.04 7.14
N GLY A 199 14.60 -3.30 6.15
CA GLY A 199 14.11 -3.34 4.78
C GLY A 199 12.65 -2.91 4.65
N ALA A 200 12.19 -1.96 5.48
CA ALA A 200 10.90 -1.31 5.27
C ALA A 200 10.98 -0.38 4.06
N SER A 201 9.93 -0.37 3.24
CA SER A 201 9.82 0.47 2.04
C SER A 201 8.83 1.62 2.23
N PHE A 202 7.94 1.49 3.22
CA PHE A 202 6.95 2.50 3.54
C PHE A 202 6.68 2.57 5.04
N ALA A 203 5.99 3.62 5.47
CA ALA A 203 5.59 3.78 6.85
C ALA A 203 4.15 4.25 6.94
N LYS A 204 3.56 4.18 8.14
CA LYS A 204 2.23 4.69 8.41
C LYS A 204 2.22 5.57 9.67
N TRP A 205 1.43 6.63 9.63
CA TRP A 205 1.14 7.48 10.78
C TRP A 205 -0.34 7.84 10.84
N ARG A 206 -0.98 7.50 11.96
CA ARG A 206 -2.41 7.76 12.19
C ARG A 206 -2.64 9.03 13.01
N ALA A 207 -3.50 9.92 12.51
CA ALA A 207 -4.11 11.00 13.27
C ALA A 207 -5.62 10.82 13.29
N VAL A 208 -6.27 11.12 14.42
CA VAL A 208 -7.71 10.90 14.59
C VAL A 208 -8.45 12.21 14.81
N PHE A 209 -9.65 12.27 14.26
CA PHE A 209 -10.57 13.39 14.32
C PHE A 209 -11.97 12.85 14.64
N ARG A 210 -12.80 13.65 15.32
CA ARG A 210 -14.22 13.31 15.58
C ARG A 210 -15.11 14.25 14.82
N ALA A 211 -16.13 13.73 14.15
CA ALA A 211 -17.20 14.54 13.59
C ALA A 211 -18.23 14.86 14.67
N GLY A 212 -18.57 16.13 14.83
CA GLY A 212 -19.56 16.59 15.81
C GLY A 212 -19.96 18.04 15.55
N ALA A 213 -20.77 18.63 16.45
CA ALA A 213 -21.23 20.00 16.27
C ALA A 213 -20.09 21.03 16.27
N HIS A 214 -19.07 20.80 17.09
CA HIS A 214 -17.91 21.69 17.25
C HIS A 214 -16.56 21.03 16.92
N THR A 215 -16.59 19.74 16.58
CA THR A 215 -15.43 18.91 16.25
C THR A 215 -15.49 18.47 14.77
N PRO A 216 -14.34 18.32 14.08
CA PRO A 216 -12.99 18.60 14.59
C PRO A 216 -12.71 20.10 14.63
N SER A 217 -12.15 20.59 15.73
CA SER A 217 -11.85 22.01 15.90
C SER A 217 -10.74 22.46 14.94
N LYS A 218 -10.67 23.77 14.68
CA LYS A 218 -9.56 24.35 13.90
C LYS A 218 -8.19 24.07 14.55
N ALA A 219 -8.14 23.96 15.88
CA ALA A 219 -6.92 23.65 16.62
C ALA A 219 -6.47 22.21 16.37
N ALA A 220 -7.37 21.24 16.47
CA ALA A 220 -7.08 19.83 16.20
C ALA A 220 -6.65 19.59 14.76
N ILE A 221 -7.38 20.16 13.79
CA ILE A 221 -6.99 20.09 12.38
C ILE A 221 -5.58 20.65 12.18
N ARG A 222 -5.30 21.85 12.70
CA ARG A 222 -3.99 22.50 12.52
C ARG A 222 -2.86 21.68 13.13
N ARG A 223 -3.03 21.19 14.36
CA ARG A 223 -1.99 20.44 15.08
C ARG A 223 -1.67 19.13 14.36
N ASN A 224 -2.67 18.28 14.16
CA ASN A 224 -2.47 16.97 13.54
C ASN A 224 -2.01 17.07 12.09
N SER A 225 -2.50 18.06 11.31
CA SER A 225 -2.02 18.28 9.94
C SER A 225 -0.53 18.65 9.89
N LYS A 226 -0.07 19.49 10.83
CA LYS A 226 1.36 19.84 10.95
C LYS A 226 2.20 18.62 11.33
N ASP A 227 1.71 17.79 12.22
CA ASP A 227 2.41 16.59 12.68
C ASP A 227 2.50 15.55 11.54
N LEU A 228 1.41 15.32 10.80
CA LEU A 228 1.39 14.45 9.60
C LEU A 228 2.37 14.94 8.52
N ALA A 229 2.41 16.24 8.24
CA ALA A 229 3.36 16.79 7.27
C ALA A 229 4.82 16.66 7.74
N SER A 230 5.05 16.80 9.04
CA SER A 230 6.38 16.61 9.64
C SER A 230 6.84 15.15 9.58
N TYR A 231 5.93 14.23 9.83
CA TYR A 231 6.14 12.80 9.66
C TYR A 231 6.45 12.46 8.20
N ALA A 232 5.64 12.94 7.25
CA ALA A 232 5.83 12.63 5.83
C ALA A 232 7.21 13.07 5.31
N ALA A 233 7.64 14.29 5.67
CA ALA A 233 8.97 14.79 5.34
C ALA A 233 10.09 13.93 5.95
N ALA A 234 9.92 13.48 7.20
CA ALA A 234 10.91 12.62 7.86
C ALA A 234 10.99 11.22 7.23
N ALA A 235 9.84 10.64 6.87
CA ALA A 235 9.77 9.33 6.22
C ALA A 235 10.47 9.35 4.85
N GLN A 236 10.12 10.32 3.99
CA GLN A 236 10.72 10.42 2.65
C GLN A 236 12.24 10.65 2.74
N LYS A 237 12.72 11.51 3.65
CA LYS A 237 14.17 11.76 3.83
C LYS A 237 14.96 10.50 4.20
N CYS A 238 14.30 9.50 4.73
CA CYS A 238 14.89 8.22 5.10
C CYS A 238 14.64 7.11 4.07
N GLY A 239 14.04 7.41 2.91
CA GLY A 239 13.75 6.40 1.88
C GLY A 239 12.46 5.62 2.09
N LEU A 240 11.53 6.11 2.92
CA LEU A 240 10.23 5.49 3.15
C LEU A 240 9.10 6.28 2.48
N VAL A 241 8.21 5.59 1.78
CA VAL A 241 6.93 6.17 1.33
C VAL A 241 6.02 6.37 2.54
N PRO A 242 5.56 7.61 2.87
CA PRO A 242 4.62 7.82 3.95
C PRO A 242 3.18 7.52 3.53
N ILE A 243 2.50 6.68 4.31
CA ILE A 243 1.05 6.62 4.39
C ILE A 243 0.61 7.60 5.48
N ILE A 244 -0.03 8.69 5.07
CA ILE A 244 -0.67 9.62 6.01
C ILE A 244 -2.12 9.16 6.24
N GLU A 245 -2.49 8.98 7.51
CA GLU A 245 -3.82 8.48 7.89
C GLU A 245 -4.57 9.52 8.74
N PRO A 246 -5.18 10.56 8.13
CA PRO A 246 -6.04 11.51 8.83
C PRO A 246 -7.48 10.96 8.94
N GLU A 247 -7.71 10.11 9.94
CA GLU A 247 -8.96 9.39 10.11
C GLU A 247 -10.02 10.23 10.85
N VAL A 248 -11.16 10.47 10.20
CA VAL A 248 -12.38 10.91 10.87
C VAL A 248 -13.09 9.67 11.39
N LEU A 249 -13.21 9.55 12.71
CA LEU A 249 -13.81 8.39 13.36
C LEU A 249 -15.30 8.30 13.05
N ALA A 250 -15.78 7.08 12.80
CA ALA A 250 -17.19 6.77 12.66
C ALA A 250 -17.96 6.86 13.99
N ASP A 251 -17.28 6.94 15.14
CA ASP A 251 -17.96 7.06 16.43
C ASP A 251 -18.81 8.33 16.52
N GLY A 252 -20.09 8.19 16.83
CA GLY A 252 -21.01 9.29 17.11
C GLY A 252 -22.38 9.12 16.46
N ASP A 253 -23.23 10.13 16.63
CA ASP A 253 -24.61 10.21 16.14
C ASP A 253 -24.75 11.06 14.85
N HIS A 254 -23.63 11.52 14.29
CA HIS A 254 -23.60 12.43 13.15
C HIS A 254 -24.15 11.79 11.87
N ASP A 255 -24.75 12.60 11.02
CA ASP A 255 -25.21 12.19 9.69
C ASP A 255 -24.07 12.17 8.65
N LEU A 256 -24.40 11.69 7.45
CA LEU A 256 -23.47 11.62 6.32
C LEU A 256 -22.90 13.00 5.94
N SER A 257 -23.73 14.04 5.96
CA SER A 257 -23.33 15.41 5.60
C SER A 257 -22.27 15.97 6.55
N ARG A 258 -22.44 15.71 7.84
CA ARG A 258 -21.50 16.14 8.88
C ARG A 258 -20.19 15.36 8.81
N ALA A 259 -20.23 14.06 8.54
CA ALA A 259 -19.03 13.27 8.24
C ALA A 259 -18.29 13.84 7.02
N ALA A 260 -19.01 14.12 5.92
CA ALA A 260 -18.44 14.68 4.70
C ALA A 260 -17.78 16.04 4.96
N ASN A 261 -18.45 16.92 5.71
CA ASN A 261 -17.93 18.23 6.08
C ASN A 261 -16.64 18.13 6.93
N ALA A 262 -16.64 17.25 7.93
CA ALA A 262 -15.48 17.00 8.78
C ALA A 262 -14.30 16.49 7.97
N SER A 263 -14.50 15.45 7.14
CA SER A 263 -13.48 14.88 6.26
C SER A 263 -12.91 15.92 5.30
N ALA A 264 -13.76 16.71 4.64
CA ALA A 264 -13.32 17.75 3.72
C ALA A 264 -12.48 18.84 4.42
N ARG A 265 -12.86 19.25 5.64
CA ARG A 265 -12.09 20.23 6.44
C ARG A 265 -10.74 19.68 6.87
N VAL A 266 -10.69 18.41 7.29
CA VAL A 266 -9.47 17.71 7.70
C VAL A 266 -8.52 17.58 6.51
N LEU A 267 -8.98 17.06 5.38
CA LEU A 267 -8.16 16.89 4.17
C LEU A 267 -7.61 18.22 3.65
N ARG A 268 -8.44 19.29 3.60
CA ARG A 268 -7.94 20.64 3.29
C ARG A 268 -6.88 21.12 4.28
N GLY A 269 -6.99 20.76 5.57
CA GLY A 269 -5.97 21.05 6.57
C GLY A 269 -4.65 20.35 6.27
N VAL A 270 -4.72 19.05 5.98
CA VAL A 270 -3.57 18.18 5.71
C VAL A 270 -2.82 18.64 4.45
N PHE A 271 -3.50 18.80 3.32
CA PHE A 271 -2.86 19.23 2.08
C PHE A 271 -2.28 20.65 2.17
N ARG A 272 -2.92 21.56 2.92
CA ARG A 272 -2.31 22.88 3.21
C ARG A 272 -1.05 22.76 4.06
N ALA A 273 -1.02 21.85 5.04
CA ALA A 273 0.16 21.62 5.86
C ALA A 273 1.30 21.00 5.05
N LEU A 274 1.01 20.03 4.16
CA LEU A 274 1.98 19.45 3.23
C LEU A 274 2.57 20.52 2.30
N LYS A 275 1.71 21.33 1.67
CA LYS A 275 2.15 22.44 0.81
C LYS A 275 3.02 23.45 1.58
N LYS A 276 2.60 23.84 2.79
CA LYS A 276 3.36 24.79 3.63
C LYS A 276 4.70 24.21 4.08
N ARG A 277 4.77 22.89 4.29
CA ARG A 277 5.98 22.19 4.68
C ARG A 277 7.03 22.22 3.56
N GLY A 278 6.61 22.11 2.30
CA GLY A 278 7.42 22.44 1.11
C GLY A 278 8.51 21.41 0.75
N ASP A 279 8.88 20.51 1.66
CA ASP A 279 9.89 19.47 1.47
C ASP A 279 9.32 18.04 1.41
N VAL A 280 8.05 17.90 1.01
CA VAL A 280 7.36 16.62 0.81
C VAL A 280 6.96 16.49 -0.65
N ASP A 281 7.39 15.41 -1.31
CA ASP A 281 6.87 15.07 -2.63
C ASP A 281 5.53 14.36 -2.50
N VAL A 282 4.45 15.06 -2.76
CA VAL A 282 3.07 14.54 -2.68
C VAL A 282 2.84 13.37 -3.65
N GLY A 283 3.59 13.29 -4.76
CA GLY A 283 3.51 12.16 -5.71
C GLY A 283 4.02 10.83 -5.13
N ALA A 284 4.73 10.88 -4.00
CA ALA A 284 5.21 9.73 -3.25
C ALA A 284 4.61 9.69 -1.83
N VAL A 285 3.36 10.13 -1.67
CA VAL A 285 2.57 10.01 -0.44
C VAL A 285 1.31 9.21 -0.73
N LEU A 286 0.99 8.26 0.13
CA LEU A 286 -0.30 7.56 0.10
C LEU A 286 -1.23 8.16 1.15
N LEU A 287 -2.49 8.35 0.80
CA LEU A 287 -3.53 8.81 1.70
C LEU A 287 -4.37 7.61 2.15
N LYS A 288 -4.48 7.41 3.47
CA LYS A 288 -5.39 6.42 4.05
C LYS A 288 -6.48 7.16 4.83
N VAL A 289 -7.70 7.13 4.32
CA VAL A 289 -8.85 7.81 4.93
C VAL A 289 -9.94 6.81 5.26
N ALA A 290 -10.77 7.15 6.25
CA ALA A 290 -12.04 6.48 6.41
C ALA A 290 -12.97 6.86 5.24
N MET A 291 -13.83 5.94 4.84
CA MET A 291 -14.99 6.27 4.02
C MET A 291 -15.87 7.29 4.76
N VAL A 292 -16.60 8.10 4.00
CA VAL A 292 -17.57 9.03 4.57
C VAL A 292 -18.86 8.26 4.82
N THR A 293 -19.15 7.97 6.09
CA THR A 293 -20.36 7.25 6.50
C THR A 293 -21.07 8.02 7.60
N PRO A 294 -22.38 7.77 7.85
CA PRO A 294 -23.01 8.17 9.09
C PRO A 294 -22.27 7.56 10.29
N GLY A 295 -22.43 8.19 11.45
CA GLY A 295 -21.84 7.71 12.68
C GLY A 295 -22.43 6.38 13.14
N SER A 296 -21.68 5.61 13.92
CA SER A 296 -22.05 4.28 14.42
C SER A 296 -23.30 4.27 15.30
N SER A 297 -23.66 5.42 15.90
CA SER A 297 -24.88 5.62 16.68
C SER A 297 -25.89 6.52 15.94
N SER A 298 -25.70 6.78 14.65
CA SER A 298 -26.63 7.58 13.86
C SER A 298 -27.95 6.84 13.67
N VAL A 299 -29.07 7.58 13.73
CA VAL A 299 -30.39 7.05 13.35
C VAL A 299 -30.56 6.92 11.84
N MET A 300 -29.64 7.49 11.05
CA MET A 300 -29.66 7.44 9.59
C MET A 300 -28.62 6.45 9.08
N ALA A 301 -29.04 5.55 8.20
CA ALA A 301 -28.14 4.69 7.44
C ALA A 301 -27.81 5.31 6.08
N ALA A 302 -26.67 4.95 5.51
CA ALA A 302 -26.31 5.26 4.13
C ALA A 302 -26.17 3.98 3.31
N THR A 303 -26.69 4.01 2.10
CA THR A 303 -26.49 2.97 1.10
C THR A 303 -25.05 3.01 0.55
N PRO A 304 -24.54 1.91 -0.03
CA PRO A 304 -23.25 1.92 -0.72
C PRO A 304 -23.13 3.04 -1.77
N GLU A 305 -24.21 3.32 -2.51
CA GLU A 305 -24.25 4.35 -3.55
C GLU A 305 -24.18 5.78 -2.98
N GLN A 306 -24.63 5.99 -1.74
CA GLN A 306 -24.49 7.29 -1.06
C GLN A 306 -23.09 7.49 -0.47
N VAL A 307 -22.37 6.40 -0.18
CA VAL A 307 -21.00 6.44 0.36
C VAL A 307 -19.96 6.54 -0.76
N GLY A 308 -20.19 5.89 -1.90
CA GLY A 308 -19.33 5.89 -3.08
C GLY A 308 -19.34 7.19 -3.85
#